data_AF-A0A9E7GG98-F1
#
_entry.id   AF-A0A9E7GG98-F1
#
_cell.length_a   1.000
_cell.length_b   1.000
_cell.length_c   1.000
_cell.angle_alpha   90.00
_cell.angle_beta   90.00
_cell.angle_gamma   90.00
#
_symmetry.space_group_name_H-M   'P 1'
#
loop_
_entity.id
_entity.type
_entity.pdbx_description
1 polymer ?
#
loop_
_entity_poly.entity_id
_entity_poly.type
_entity_poly.pdbx_seq_one_letter_code
_entity_poly.pdbx_strand_id
1 'polypeptide(L)'
;MTMVIGDSTETGLGGGFVVPDTNSFGQTFRDYDAESERQKSVEEFYRANHIHQTYDFVKKMREEYGKLDRVEMSIWECIELLNEFVDESDPDLDEPQIEHLLQTAEAIRKDYPDEDWLHLTGLIHDLGKVLLHPSFGQLPQWAVHFKENPDYNNPKYNTKLGVYSEGCGLENVLMSFGHDDYMYLVAKENKTTLPSAALFAIRYHSFYPLHKHGAYQQLLNEEDRENLKWLHIFNKYDLYSKSKVRIDVEEVRPYYLSLIEKYFPAKLKW
;
A
#
# COMPACT_ATOMS: atom_id res chain seq x y z
N MET A 1 27.94 -17.33 -23.15
CA MET A 1 26.69 -17.31 -23.95
C MET A 1 25.77 -16.33 -23.24
N THR A 2 25.82 -15.08 -23.67
CA THR A 2 25.21 -13.94 -23.00
C THR A 2 23.80 -13.78 -23.56
N MET A 3 22.76 -13.93 -22.74
CA MET A 3 21.41 -13.55 -23.13
C MET A 3 21.32 -12.02 -23.07
N VAL A 4 21.33 -11.42 -24.26
CA VAL A 4 20.91 -10.04 -24.49
C VAL A 4 19.39 -10.03 -24.37
N ILE A 5 18.87 -9.32 -23.38
CA ILE A 5 17.43 -9.04 -23.30
C ILE A 5 17.17 -8.02 -24.41
N GLY A 6 16.50 -8.49 -25.46
CA GLY A 6 16.14 -7.68 -26.61
C GLY A 6 15.12 -6.63 -26.21
N ASP A 7 15.44 -5.39 -26.60
CA ASP A 7 14.51 -4.29 -26.74
C ASP A 7 13.27 -4.79 -27.51
N SER A 8 12.13 -4.88 -26.83
CA SER A 8 10.87 -5.20 -27.50
C SER A 8 10.39 -3.96 -28.21
N THR A 9 10.61 -3.95 -29.52
CA THR A 9 10.09 -3.00 -30.50
C THR A 9 8.61 -2.68 -30.26
N GLU A 10 8.32 -1.38 -30.20
CA GLU A 10 7.00 -0.78 -30.41
C GLU A 10 6.25 -1.45 -31.56
N THR A 11 5.07 -1.97 -31.24
CA THR A 11 3.96 -2.09 -32.20
C THR A 11 2.76 -1.43 -31.56
N GLY A 12 2.34 -0.29 -32.13
CA GLY A 12 1.43 0.66 -31.51
C GLY A 12 0.03 0.14 -31.21
N LEU A 13 -0.37 0.33 -29.95
CA LEU A 13 -1.68 0.84 -29.54
C LEU A 13 -1.38 2.07 -28.67
N GLY A 14 -1.50 3.26 -29.26
CA GLY A 14 -1.20 4.52 -28.57
C GLY A 14 -2.24 4.82 -27.48
N GLY A 15 -1.79 5.10 -26.25
CA GLY A 15 -2.65 5.66 -25.21
C GLY A 15 -2.39 5.24 -23.76
N GLY A 16 -1.35 4.45 -23.46
CA GLY A 16 -1.07 4.00 -22.08
C GLY A 16 -0.77 5.14 -21.10
N PHE A 17 -0.85 4.88 -19.79
CA PHE A 17 -0.57 5.85 -18.74
C PHE A 17 0.86 6.39 -18.86
N VAL A 18 0.95 7.68 -19.13
CA VAL A 18 2.20 8.44 -19.21
C VAL A 18 2.55 8.93 -17.81
N VAL A 19 3.70 8.50 -17.31
CA VAL A 19 4.23 8.95 -16.01
C VAL A 19 4.53 10.46 -16.12
N PRO A 20 3.94 11.32 -15.27
CA PRO A 20 4.24 12.74 -15.28
C PRO A 20 5.66 13.01 -14.77
N ASP A 21 6.31 14.04 -15.31
CA ASP A 21 7.66 14.44 -14.92
C ASP A 21 7.73 15.01 -13.48
N THR A 22 6.60 15.51 -12.95
CA THR A 22 6.47 16.14 -11.63
C THR A 22 5.15 15.80 -10.94
N ASN A 23 5.11 15.84 -9.61
CA ASN A 23 3.92 15.61 -8.79
C ASN A 23 2.88 16.75 -8.92
N SER A 24 1.76 16.61 -8.20
CA SER A 24 0.65 17.59 -8.21
C SER A 24 1.07 19.01 -7.77
N PHE A 25 2.22 19.14 -7.11
CA PHE A 25 2.82 20.39 -6.64
C PHE A 25 3.95 20.91 -7.55
N GLY A 26 4.26 20.23 -8.66
CA GLY A 26 5.33 20.61 -9.59
C GLY A 26 6.74 20.25 -9.09
N GLN A 27 6.83 19.36 -8.11
CA GLN A 27 8.10 18.86 -7.54
C GLN A 27 8.39 17.43 -8.03
N THR A 28 9.61 16.94 -7.79
CA THR A 28 9.94 15.54 -8.03
C THR A 28 9.12 14.66 -7.07
N PHE A 29 8.54 13.56 -7.58
CA PHE A 29 7.84 12.61 -6.72
C PHE A 29 8.75 12.07 -5.62
N ARG A 30 8.27 12.08 -4.38
CA ARG A 30 8.99 11.59 -3.19
C ARG A 30 10.38 12.22 -3.03
N ASP A 31 10.47 13.53 -3.22
CA ASP A 31 11.66 14.29 -2.89
C ASP A 31 11.77 14.50 -1.38
N TYR A 32 12.54 13.65 -0.71
CA TYR A 32 12.78 13.77 0.73
C TYR A 32 13.88 14.78 1.07
N ASP A 33 14.60 15.31 0.07
CA ASP A 33 15.71 16.26 0.24
C ASP A 33 15.27 17.72 -0.01
N ALA A 34 14.10 17.94 -0.62
CA ALA A 34 13.53 19.27 -0.85
C ALA A 34 13.06 19.94 0.44
N GLU A 35 13.61 21.13 0.73
CA GLU A 35 13.16 21.96 1.87
C GLU A 35 11.70 22.38 1.72
N SER A 36 10.82 21.81 2.54
CA SER A 36 9.41 22.20 2.63
C SER A 36 8.89 22.14 4.07
N GLU A 37 7.83 22.89 4.40
CA GLU A 37 7.19 22.81 5.72
C GLU A 37 6.67 21.39 6.02
N ARG A 38 6.25 20.64 4.98
CA ARG A 38 5.86 19.23 5.09
C ARG A 38 7.03 18.29 5.39
N GLN A 39 8.25 18.62 4.99
CA GLN A 39 9.41 17.75 5.23
C GLN A 39 9.62 17.49 6.71
N LYS A 40 9.47 18.50 7.56
CA LYS A 40 9.63 18.37 9.02
C LYS A 40 8.56 17.48 9.65
N SER A 41 7.29 17.67 9.27
CA SER A 41 6.20 16.82 9.77
C SER A 41 6.39 15.38 9.32
N VAL A 42 6.76 15.17 8.05
CA VAL A 42 7.08 13.85 7.51
C VAL A 42 8.29 13.23 8.22
N GLU A 43 9.37 13.97 8.49
CA GLU A 43 10.55 13.48 9.22
C GLU A 43 10.27 13.13 10.69
N GLU A 44 9.46 13.91 11.41
CA GLU A 44 9.14 13.63 12.82
C GLU A 44 8.18 12.44 12.99
N PHE A 45 7.16 12.38 12.14
CA PHE A 45 6.33 11.20 11.90
C PHE A 45 7.22 10.02 11.57
N TYR A 46 8.14 10.27 10.63
CA TYR A 46 9.23 9.42 10.27
C TYR A 46 10.32 9.38 11.34
N ARG A 47 10.07 9.60 12.62
CA ARG A 47 11.06 9.27 13.66
C ARG A 47 10.43 8.33 14.66
N ALA A 48 9.18 8.63 15.02
CA ALA A 48 8.40 7.90 16.00
C ALA A 48 8.15 6.42 15.60
N ASN A 49 7.87 6.11 14.33
CA ASN A 49 7.62 4.72 13.89
C ASN A 49 8.80 3.86 14.26
N HIS A 50 9.97 4.22 13.75
CA HIS A 50 11.09 3.31 13.82
C HIS A 50 11.49 3.10 15.27
N ILE A 51 11.20 4.04 16.17
CA ILE A 51 11.40 3.87 17.62
C ILE A 51 10.40 2.86 18.20
N HIS A 52 9.13 2.92 17.78
CA HIS A 52 8.02 2.21 18.41
C HIS A 52 7.57 0.92 17.71
N GLN A 53 7.95 0.69 16.45
CA GLN A 53 7.74 -0.57 15.73
C GLN A 53 8.74 -1.62 16.19
N THR A 54 8.47 -2.14 17.38
CA THR A 54 9.17 -3.32 17.90
C THR A 54 8.44 -4.58 17.48
N TYR A 55 9.15 -5.70 17.48
CA TYR A 55 8.60 -7.02 17.21
C TYR A 55 7.39 -7.34 18.12
N ASP A 56 7.49 -7.00 19.41
CA ASP A 56 6.42 -7.21 20.38
C ASP A 56 5.23 -6.26 20.14
N PHE A 57 5.48 -5.01 19.76
CA PHE A 57 4.43 -4.07 19.39
C PHE A 57 3.62 -4.59 18.20
N VAL A 58 4.30 -5.01 17.12
CA VAL A 58 3.63 -5.49 15.91
C VAL A 58 2.81 -6.74 16.19
N LYS A 59 3.36 -7.68 16.98
CA LYS A 59 2.60 -8.87 17.41
C LYS A 59 1.32 -8.50 18.12
N LYS A 60 1.40 -7.57 19.08
CA LYS A 60 0.25 -7.08 19.83
C LYS A 60 -0.79 -6.44 18.91
N MET A 61 -0.37 -5.59 17.98
CA MET A 61 -1.28 -4.93 17.04
C MET A 61 -1.97 -5.93 16.12
N ARG A 62 -1.25 -6.91 15.56
CA ARG A 62 -1.87 -7.98 14.75
C ARG A 62 -2.86 -8.81 15.55
N GLU A 63 -2.57 -9.13 16.82
CA GLU A 63 -3.50 -9.85 17.68
C GLU A 63 -4.76 -9.01 17.99
N GLU A 64 -4.59 -7.72 18.24
CA GLU A 64 -5.69 -6.81 18.57
C GLU A 64 -6.58 -6.53 17.35
N TYR A 65 -6.00 -6.07 16.25
CA TYR A 65 -6.73 -5.65 15.06
C TYR A 65 -7.11 -6.83 14.14
N GLY A 66 -6.44 -7.97 14.24
CA GLY A 66 -6.82 -9.19 13.50
C GLY A 66 -8.16 -9.80 13.95
N LYS A 67 -8.75 -9.32 15.06
CA LYS A 67 -10.09 -9.74 15.50
C LYS A 67 -11.21 -9.18 14.63
N LEU A 68 -10.94 -8.05 13.97
CA LEU A 68 -11.89 -7.33 13.13
C LEU A 68 -13.26 -7.12 13.80
N ASP A 69 -13.24 -6.62 15.03
CA ASP A 69 -14.41 -6.46 15.88
C ASP A 69 -14.74 -4.98 16.18
N ARG A 70 -14.21 -4.04 15.38
CA ARG A 70 -14.42 -2.60 15.55
C ARG A 70 -15.72 -2.15 14.92
N VAL A 71 -15.96 -2.52 13.66
CA VAL A 71 -17.16 -2.13 12.93
C VAL A 71 -17.47 -3.12 11.81
N GLU A 72 -18.76 -3.22 11.47
CA GLU A 72 -19.21 -3.93 10.28
C GLU A 72 -19.67 -2.92 9.23
N MET A 73 -18.95 -2.85 8.10
CA MET A 73 -19.27 -1.94 7.00
C MET A 73 -18.82 -2.51 5.65
N SER A 74 -19.40 -2.02 4.58
CA SER A 74 -19.02 -2.32 3.20
C SER A 74 -17.73 -1.57 2.84
N ILE A 75 -17.08 -2.00 1.76
CA ILE A 75 -15.91 -1.31 1.20
C ILE A 75 -16.25 0.14 0.82
N TRP A 76 -17.44 0.39 0.27
CA TRP A 76 -17.80 1.74 -0.15
C TRP A 76 -18.09 2.68 1.03
N GLU A 77 -18.72 2.18 2.10
CA GLU A 77 -18.87 2.95 3.35
C GLU A 77 -17.50 3.27 3.97
N CYS A 78 -16.52 2.36 3.85
CA CYS A 78 -15.14 2.60 4.28
C CYS A 78 -14.47 3.73 3.48
N ILE A 79 -14.66 3.73 2.15
CA ILE A 79 -14.18 4.81 1.27
C ILE A 79 -14.80 6.16 1.68
N GLU A 80 -16.12 6.18 1.91
CA GLU A 80 -16.84 7.38 2.37
C GLU A 80 -16.33 7.87 3.73
N LEU A 81 -16.03 6.95 4.66
CA LEU A 81 -15.44 7.28 5.97
C LEU A 81 -14.06 7.92 5.85
N LEU A 82 -13.20 7.40 4.96
CA LEU A 82 -11.86 7.96 4.74
C LEU A 82 -11.88 9.31 4.04
N ASN A 83 -12.96 9.63 3.34
CA ASN A 83 -13.14 10.93 2.70
C ASN A 83 -13.25 12.09 3.72
N GLU A 84 -13.45 11.79 5.00
CA GLU A 84 -13.46 12.78 6.08
C GLU A 84 -12.04 13.19 6.53
N PHE A 85 -10.97 12.59 5.98
CA PHE A 85 -9.57 12.80 6.38
C PHE A 85 -8.65 13.12 5.19
N VAL A 86 -7.58 13.87 5.47
CA VAL A 86 -6.45 14.11 4.56
C VAL A 86 -5.25 13.33 5.08
N ASP A 87 -4.55 12.60 4.22
CA ASP A 87 -3.34 11.85 4.59
C ASP A 87 -2.15 12.79 4.81
N GLU A 88 -1.68 12.92 6.05
CA GLU A 88 -0.57 13.82 6.41
C GLU A 88 0.82 13.27 6.02
N SER A 89 0.91 12.00 5.63
CA SER A 89 2.19 11.33 5.29
C SER A 89 2.57 11.42 3.82
N ASP A 90 1.62 11.78 2.96
CA ASP A 90 1.83 11.86 1.52
C ASP A 90 2.31 13.27 1.14
N PRO A 91 3.58 13.43 0.69
CA PRO A 91 4.06 14.74 0.27
C PRO A 91 3.42 15.19 -1.06
N ASP A 92 2.74 14.29 -1.78
CA ASP A 92 2.31 14.47 -3.17
C ASP A 92 0.80 14.77 -3.33
N LEU A 93 -0.01 14.82 -2.24
CA LEU A 93 -1.47 15.02 -2.31
C LEU A 93 -2.06 15.98 -1.25
N ASP A 94 -3.10 16.74 -1.62
CA ASP A 94 -4.00 17.53 -0.74
C ASP A 94 -5.49 17.18 -0.94
N GLU A 95 -5.77 16.27 -1.88
CA GLU A 95 -7.12 15.85 -2.25
C GLU A 95 -7.67 14.80 -1.26
N PRO A 96 -9.01 14.66 -1.19
CA PRO A 96 -9.61 13.63 -0.35
C PRO A 96 -9.18 12.23 -0.77
N GLN A 97 -9.06 11.31 0.19
CA GLN A 97 -8.53 9.96 -0.04
C GLN A 97 -9.26 9.20 -1.18
N ILE A 98 -10.57 9.41 -1.37
CA ILE A 98 -11.33 8.78 -2.46
C ILE A 98 -10.78 9.12 -3.85
N GLU A 99 -10.28 10.33 -4.07
CA GLU A 99 -9.72 10.74 -5.36
C GLU A 99 -8.45 9.94 -5.66
N HIS A 100 -7.57 9.76 -4.67
CA HIS A 100 -6.37 8.92 -4.84
C HIS A 100 -6.72 7.48 -5.20
N LEU A 101 -7.69 6.89 -4.50
CA LEU A 101 -8.16 5.52 -4.76
C LEU A 101 -8.70 5.38 -6.18
N LEU A 102 -9.55 6.32 -6.61
CA LEU A 102 -10.15 6.31 -7.94
C LEU A 102 -9.15 6.64 -9.04
N GLN A 103 -8.23 7.57 -8.83
CA GLN A 103 -7.15 7.89 -9.78
C GLN A 103 -6.27 6.68 -10.03
N THR A 104 -5.89 5.98 -8.95
CA THR A 104 -5.11 4.74 -9.05
C THR A 104 -5.88 3.68 -9.83
N ALA A 105 -7.14 3.44 -9.44
CA ALA A 105 -7.97 2.40 -10.05
C ALA A 105 -8.29 2.68 -11.54
N GLU A 106 -8.64 3.91 -11.89
CA GLU A 106 -8.97 4.29 -13.28
C GLU A 106 -7.72 4.32 -14.17
N ALA A 107 -6.56 4.71 -13.64
CA ALA A 107 -5.31 4.65 -14.40
C ALA A 107 -4.90 3.21 -14.70
N ILE A 108 -5.07 2.28 -13.75
CA ILE A 108 -4.88 0.85 -13.98
C ILE A 108 -5.90 0.37 -15.02
N ARG A 109 -7.19 0.68 -14.84
CA ARG A 109 -8.28 0.22 -15.71
C ARG A 109 -8.08 0.61 -17.17
N LYS A 110 -7.49 1.78 -17.40
CA LYS A 110 -7.16 2.26 -18.75
C LYS A 110 -6.10 1.38 -19.42
N ASP A 111 -5.08 0.97 -18.68
CA ASP A 111 -3.92 0.24 -19.21
C ASP A 111 -4.10 -1.28 -19.21
N TYR A 112 -4.91 -1.81 -18.28
CA TYR A 112 -5.15 -3.24 -18.08
C TYR A 112 -6.65 -3.58 -18.08
N PRO A 113 -7.41 -3.25 -19.14
CA PRO A 113 -8.87 -3.29 -19.12
C PRO A 113 -9.50 -4.66 -18.78
N ASP A 114 -8.76 -5.75 -18.98
CA ASP A 114 -9.21 -7.11 -18.73
C ASP A 114 -8.85 -7.63 -17.32
N GLU A 115 -8.07 -6.88 -16.53
CA GLU A 115 -7.58 -7.28 -15.20
C GLU A 115 -8.40 -6.61 -14.08
N ASP A 116 -9.69 -6.92 -14.02
CA ASP A 116 -10.63 -6.24 -13.12
C ASP A 116 -10.29 -6.36 -11.61
N TRP A 117 -9.65 -7.46 -11.20
CA TRP A 117 -9.10 -7.62 -9.85
C TRP A 117 -8.02 -6.56 -9.53
N LEU A 118 -7.24 -6.12 -10.51
CA LEU A 118 -6.18 -5.12 -10.34
C LEU A 118 -6.79 -3.72 -10.23
N HIS A 119 -7.92 -3.47 -10.91
CA HIS A 119 -8.67 -2.21 -10.76
C HIS A 119 -9.20 -2.09 -9.32
N LEU A 120 -9.81 -3.18 -8.82
CA LEU A 120 -10.27 -3.21 -7.44
C LEU A 120 -9.12 -3.10 -6.44
N THR A 121 -7.97 -3.71 -6.73
CA THR A 121 -6.74 -3.55 -5.93
C THR A 121 -6.36 -2.07 -5.83
N GLY A 122 -6.37 -1.34 -6.95
CA GLY A 122 -6.21 0.12 -7.01
C GLY A 122 -7.17 0.86 -6.09
N LEU A 123 -8.45 0.49 -6.11
CA LEU A 123 -9.46 1.15 -5.30
C LEU A 123 -9.29 0.91 -3.79
N ILE A 124 -8.81 -0.28 -3.38
CA ILE A 124 -8.89 -0.69 -1.96
C ILE A 124 -7.55 -0.67 -1.20
N HIS A 125 -6.42 -0.50 -1.90
CA HIS A 125 -5.09 -0.69 -1.30
C HIS A 125 -4.87 0.10 -0.01
N ASP A 126 -5.42 1.32 0.04
CA ASP A 126 -5.20 2.27 1.11
C ASP A 126 -6.30 2.27 2.19
N LEU A 127 -7.31 1.41 2.08
CA LEU A 127 -8.44 1.41 3.01
C LEU A 127 -8.05 1.05 4.44
N GLY A 128 -6.88 0.44 4.64
CA GLY A 128 -6.35 0.21 5.98
C GLY A 128 -6.04 1.50 6.75
N LYS A 129 -6.02 2.67 6.08
CA LYS A 129 -5.89 3.99 6.72
C LYS A 129 -7.06 4.30 7.67
N VAL A 130 -8.14 3.52 7.67
CA VAL A 130 -9.21 3.66 8.67
C VAL A 130 -8.72 3.49 10.10
N LEU A 131 -7.55 2.88 10.32
CA LEU A 131 -6.85 2.86 11.61
C LEU A 131 -6.62 4.26 12.21
N LEU A 132 -6.59 5.31 11.39
CA LEU A 132 -6.44 6.70 11.82
C LEU A 132 -7.75 7.27 12.38
N HIS A 133 -8.90 6.65 12.08
CA HIS A 133 -10.21 7.12 12.52
C HIS A 133 -10.44 6.82 14.02
N PRO A 134 -11.09 7.72 14.79
CA PRO A 134 -11.43 7.50 16.22
C PRO A 134 -12.09 6.15 16.53
N SER A 135 -13.02 5.71 15.67
CA SER A 135 -13.70 4.40 15.79
C SER A 135 -12.75 3.20 15.75
N PHE A 136 -11.52 3.38 15.27
CA PHE A 136 -10.48 2.35 15.16
C PHE A 136 -9.29 2.59 16.08
N GLY A 137 -9.35 3.59 16.96
CA GLY A 137 -8.33 3.82 17.99
C GLY A 137 -7.25 4.85 17.65
N GLN A 138 -7.33 5.55 16.51
CA GLN A 138 -6.39 6.62 16.12
C GLN A 138 -4.92 6.20 16.24
N LEU A 139 -4.52 5.17 15.49
CA LEU A 139 -3.11 4.80 15.48
C LEU A 139 -2.28 5.95 14.87
N PRO A 140 -1.17 6.35 15.51
CA PRO A 140 -0.29 7.35 14.92
C PRO A 140 0.35 6.78 13.64
N GLN A 141 0.51 7.64 12.65
CA GLN A 141 1.04 7.35 11.32
C GLN A 141 2.56 7.67 11.36
N TRP A 142 3.50 6.88 10.78
CA TRP A 142 4.94 7.00 11.14
C TRP A 142 6.07 6.45 10.13
N ALA A 143 7.40 6.70 10.32
CA ALA A 143 8.73 6.09 9.75
C ALA A 143 10.10 6.57 10.36
N VAL A 144 11.19 6.73 9.59
CA VAL A 144 12.70 6.85 9.80
C VAL A 144 13.49 7.40 11.06
N HIS A 145 13.66 6.62 12.13
CA HIS A 145 14.85 6.65 13.06
C HIS A 145 15.10 5.34 13.84
N PHE A 146 16.19 4.63 13.53
CA PHE A 146 16.41 3.26 14.05
C PHE A 146 17.20 3.12 15.35
N LYS A 147 18.10 4.07 15.68
CA LYS A 147 19.03 3.90 16.82
C LYS A 147 18.34 3.90 18.18
N GLU A 148 17.19 4.55 18.25
CA GLU A 148 16.36 4.67 19.45
C GLU A 148 15.37 3.49 19.61
N ASN A 149 15.24 2.62 18.59
CA ASN A 149 14.42 1.42 18.70
C ASN A 149 15.09 0.43 19.68
N PRO A 150 14.40 -0.05 20.72
CA PRO A 150 14.96 -1.05 21.64
C PRO A 150 15.37 -2.37 20.94
N ASP A 151 14.75 -2.71 19.80
CA ASP A 151 15.11 -3.88 19.01
C ASP A 151 16.43 -3.74 18.25
N TYR A 152 16.90 -2.51 18.02
CA TYR A 152 18.14 -2.24 17.28
C TYR A 152 19.37 -2.88 17.95
N ASN A 153 19.43 -2.81 19.27
CA ASN A 153 20.53 -3.39 20.06
C ASN A 153 20.21 -4.80 20.58
N ASN A 154 19.04 -5.35 20.25
CA ASN A 154 18.63 -6.67 20.72
C ASN A 154 19.33 -7.76 19.88
N PRO A 155 20.15 -8.64 20.50
CA PRO A 155 20.90 -9.67 19.77
C PRO A 155 20.03 -10.69 19.03
N LYS A 156 18.72 -10.76 19.34
CA LYS A 156 17.77 -11.60 18.61
C LYS A 156 17.39 -11.03 17.25
N TYR A 157 17.40 -9.70 17.09
CA TYR A 157 16.87 -9.01 15.91
C TYR A 157 17.97 -8.34 15.08
N ASN A 158 19.10 -8.00 15.68
CA ASN A 158 20.17 -7.20 15.05
C ASN A 158 21.14 -7.99 14.13
N THR A 159 20.72 -9.15 13.63
CA THR A 159 21.47 -9.92 12.64
C THR A 159 20.83 -9.77 11.25
N LYS A 160 21.53 -10.21 10.19
CA LYS A 160 21.02 -10.11 8.81
C LYS A 160 19.62 -10.74 8.61
N LEU A 161 19.30 -11.80 9.34
CA LEU A 161 18.01 -12.49 9.28
C LEU A 161 17.16 -12.29 10.53
N GLY A 162 17.73 -11.74 11.62
CA GLY A 162 17.05 -11.62 12.90
C GLY A 162 16.48 -12.96 13.36
N VAL A 163 15.15 -13.01 13.48
CA VAL A 163 14.38 -14.20 13.90
C VAL A 163 13.85 -15.03 12.72
N TYR A 164 14.20 -14.70 11.49
CA TYR A 164 13.70 -15.36 10.28
C TYR A 164 14.69 -16.36 9.71
N SER A 165 14.20 -17.27 8.88
CA SER A 165 15.03 -18.15 8.05
C SER A 165 15.13 -17.60 6.63
N GLU A 166 16.22 -17.95 5.93
CA GLU A 166 16.38 -17.60 4.52
C GLU A 166 15.25 -18.24 3.68
N GLY A 167 14.69 -17.45 2.76
CA GLY A 167 13.58 -17.87 1.89
C GLY A 167 12.30 -18.25 2.64
N CYS A 168 12.07 -17.73 3.85
CA CYS A 168 10.89 -18.06 4.65
C CYS A 168 9.57 -17.60 4.02
N GLY A 169 9.60 -16.70 3.05
CA GLY A 169 8.41 -16.07 2.50
C GLY A 169 8.00 -14.85 3.31
N LEU A 170 7.63 -13.76 2.62
CA LEU A 170 7.19 -12.53 3.28
C LEU A 170 5.94 -12.73 4.12
N GLU A 171 5.13 -13.76 3.83
CA GLU A 171 3.96 -14.09 4.62
C GLU A 171 4.32 -14.49 6.07
N ASN A 172 5.53 -15.00 6.27
CA ASN A 172 6.10 -15.39 7.56
C ASN A 172 6.98 -14.29 8.19
N VAL A 173 7.13 -13.16 7.52
CA VAL A 173 7.85 -11.98 8.04
C VAL A 173 6.87 -11.08 8.77
N LEU A 174 7.23 -10.67 9.99
CA LEU A 174 6.48 -9.70 10.74
C LEU A 174 6.86 -8.29 10.26
N MET A 175 6.02 -7.74 9.39
CA MET A 175 6.16 -6.39 8.85
C MET A 175 5.71 -5.35 9.87
N SER A 176 6.27 -4.14 9.82
CA SER A 176 5.77 -3.00 10.61
C SER A 176 4.25 -2.84 10.42
N PHE A 177 3.50 -2.73 11.52
CA PHE A 177 2.03 -2.76 11.45
C PHE A 177 1.46 -1.45 10.91
N GLY A 178 0.72 -1.49 9.82
CA GLY A 178 0.13 -0.29 9.21
C GLY A 178 -1.06 -0.63 8.32
N HIS A 179 -1.44 0.31 7.45
CA HIS A 179 -2.60 0.14 6.58
C HIS A 179 -2.45 -1.04 5.62
N ASP A 180 -1.26 -1.29 5.07
CA ASP A 180 -0.96 -2.45 4.23
C ASP A 180 -1.37 -3.77 4.90
N ASP A 181 -0.85 -3.99 6.11
CA ASP A 181 -0.99 -5.27 6.81
C ASP A 181 -2.41 -5.43 7.36
N TYR A 182 -3.02 -4.33 7.81
CA TYR A 182 -4.40 -4.34 8.29
C TYR A 182 -5.40 -4.55 7.15
N MET A 183 -5.26 -3.88 6.00
CA MET A 183 -6.14 -4.10 4.86
C MET A 183 -6.00 -5.52 4.30
N TYR A 184 -4.78 -6.08 4.30
CA TYR A 184 -4.56 -7.49 4.00
C TYR A 184 -5.31 -8.41 4.97
N LEU A 185 -5.27 -8.13 6.28
CA LEU A 185 -6.04 -8.89 7.29
C LEU A 185 -7.55 -8.79 7.03
N VAL A 186 -8.08 -7.58 6.81
CA VAL A 186 -9.48 -7.34 6.47
C VAL A 186 -9.87 -8.18 5.25
N ALA A 187 -9.08 -8.14 4.18
CA ALA A 187 -9.39 -8.87 2.96
C ALA A 187 -9.38 -10.39 3.16
N LYS A 188 -8.34 -10.89 3.84
CA LYS A 188 -8.14 -12.33 4.08
C LYS A 188 -9.21 -12.92 5.00
N GLU A 189 -9.47 -12.29 6.14
CA GLU A 189 -10.40 -12.81 7.16
C GLU A 189 -11.86 -12.67 6.72
N ASN A 190 -12.18 -11.69 5.88
CA ASN A 190 -13.48 -11.60 5.19
C ASN A 190 -13.58 -12.50 3.95
N LYS A 191 -12.59 -13.36 3.70
CA LYS A 191 -12.60 -14.41 2.67
C LYS A 191 -12.82 -13.87 1.25
N THR A 192 -12.11 -12.78 0.92
CA THR A 192 -12.10 -12.28 -0.46
C THR A 192 -11.75 -13.38 -1.46
N THR A 193 -12.26 -13.24 -2.68
CA THR A 193 -11.89 -14.09 -3.83
C THR A 193 -10.83 -13.45 -4.71
N LEU A 194 -10.24 -12.32 -4.29
CA LEU A 194 -9.11 -11.71 -4.98
C LEU A 194 -7.91 -12.68 -5.09
N PRO A 195 -7.14 -12.62 -6.20
CA PRO A 195 -5.97 -13.47 -6.37
C PRO A 195 -4.84 -13.12 -5.39
N SER A 196 -3.88 -14.04 -5.22
CA SER A 196 -2.71 -13.82 -4.35
C SER A 196 -1.91 -12.57 -4.74
N ALA A 197 -1.79 -12.28 -6.04
CA ALA A 197 -1.14 -11.08 -6.54
C ALA A 197 -1.77 -9.78 -6.01
N ALA A 198 -3.11 -9.71 -5.91
CA ALA A 198 -3.82 -8.56 -5.34
C ALA A 198 -3.50 -8.39 -3.85
N LEU A 199 -3.60 -9.49 -3.09
CA LEU A 199 -3.31 -9.50 -1.66
C LEU A 199 -1.85 -9.14 -1.38
N PHE A 200 -0.93 -9.59 -2.23
CA PHE A 200 0.48 -9.27 -2.15
C PHE A 200 0.73 -7.78 -2.42
N ALA A 201 0.11 -7.22 -3.47
CA ALA A 201 0.21 -5.79 -3.76
C ALA A 201 -0.32 -4.95 -2.58
N ILE A 202 -1.51 -5.27 -2.05
CA ILE A 202 -2.09 -4.58 -0.89
C ILE A 202 -1.14 -4.64 0.32
N ARG A 203 -0.58 -5.81 0.63
CA ARG A 203 0.22 -6.00 1.84
C ARG A 203 1.63 -5.40 1.78
N TYR A 204 2.17 -5.15 0.59
CA TYR A 204 3.58 -4.79 0.44
C TYR A 204 3.80 -3.54 -0.43
N HIS A 205 2.75 -2.79 -0.80
CA HIS A 205 2.89 -1.56 -1.60
C HIS A 205 3.65 -0.43 -0.90
N SER A 206 3.70 -0.43 0.44
CA SER A 206 4.53 0.48 1.21
C SER A 206 5.94 -0.05 1.46
N PHE A 207 6.28 -1.28 1.02
CA PHE A 207 7.58 -1.90 1.29
C PHE A 207 8.69 -1.45 0.31
N TYR A 208 8.89 -0.14 0.21
CA TYR A 208 9.84 0.51 -0.70
C TYR A 208 11.28 -0.03 -0.65
N PRO A 209 11.86 -0.34 0.52
CA PRO A 209 13.15 -1.01 0.59
C PRO A 209 13.25 -2.24 -0.30
N LEU A 210 12.19 -3.04 -0.40
CA LEU A 210 12.13 -4.21 -1.28
C LEU A 210 11.91 -3.82 -2.75
N HIS A 211 10.76 -3.23 -3.07
CA HIS A 211 10.33 -3.09 -4.47
C HIS A 211 10.90 -1.87 -5.20
N LYS A 212 11.55 -0.92 -4.51
CA LYS A 212 12.29 0.18 -5.15
C LYS A 212 13.81 -0.02 -5.07
N HIS A 213 14.31 -0.58 -3.97
CA HIS A 213 15.74 -0.63 -3.69
C HIS A 213 16.33 -2.05 -3.68
N GLY A 214 15.52 -3.10 -3.85
CA GLY A 214 16.01 -4.48 -3.93
C GLY A 214 16.56 -5.04 -2.61
N ALA A 215 16.23 -4.45 -1.47
CA ALA A 215 16.57 -4.98 -0.15
C ALA A 215 15.71 -6.22 0.19
N TYR A 216 16.07 -6.92 1.27
CA TYR A 216 15.30 -8.07 1.82
C TYR A 216 15.10 -9.28 0.88
N GLN A 217 15.81 -9.35 -0.25
CA GLN A 217 15.73 -10.45 -1.23
C GLN A 217 15.98 -11.85 -0.64
N GLN A 218 16.74 -11.94 0.45
CA GLN A 218 17.03 -13.17 1.17
C GLN A 218 15.82 -13.77 1.91
N LEU A 219 14.73 -13.01 2.08
CA LEU A 219 13.51 -13.48 2.75
C LEU A 219 12.46 -14.02 1.76
N LEU A 220 12.57 -13.67 0.47
CA LEU A 220 11.56 -14.01 -0.53
C LEU A 220 11.57 -15.50 -0.87
N ASN A 221 10.38 -16.11 -0.86
CA ASN A 221 10.14 -17.42 -1.47
C ASN A 221 9.84 -17.27 -2.99
N GLU A 222 9.45 -18.36 -3.67
CA GLU A 222 9.16 -18.32 -5.11
C GLU A 222 7.87 -17.53 -5.43
N GLU A 223 6.81 -17.73 -4.64
CA GLU A 223 5.53 -17.03 -4.83
C GLU A 223 5.69 -15.51 -4.66
N ASP A 224 6.50 -15.06 -3.70
CA ASP A 224 6.82 -13.66 -3.51
C ASP A 224 7.49 -13.06 -4.76
N ARG A 225 8.41 -13.80 -5.39
CA ARG A 225 9.13 -13.34 -6.59
C ARG A 225 8.20 -13.24 -7.79
N GLU A 226 7.22 -14.13 -7.89
CA GLU A 226 6.18 -14.07 -8.92
C GLU A 226 5.29 -12.85 -8.71
N ASN A 227 4.80 -12.64 -7.48
CA ASN A 227 3.91 -11.53 -7.14
C ASN A 227 4.60 -10.16 -7.14
N LEU A 228 5.92 -10.11 -6.93
CA LEU A 228 6.70 -8.87 -6.99
C LEU A 228 6.57 -8.15 -8.34
N LYS A 229 6.37 -8.90 -9.44
CA LYS A 229 6.11 -8.33 -10.76
C LYS A 229 4.82 -7.50 -10.77
N TRP A 230 3.76 -8.02 -10.18
CA TRP A 230 2.48 -7.32 -10.05
C TRP A 230 2.58 -6.13 -9.11
N LEU A 231 3.36 -6.24 -8.03
CA LEU A 231 3.61 -5.11 -7.15
C LEU A 231 4.34 -3.96 -7.87
N HIS A 232 5.33 -4.24 -8.74
CA HIS A 232 5.97 -3.20 -9.54
C HIS A 232 5.00 -2.52 -10.52
N ILE A 233 4.08 -3.29 -11.13
CA ILE A 233 3.03 -2.74 -11.99
C ILE A 233 2.13 -1.83 -11.16
N PHE A 234 1.60 -2.33 -10.06
CA PHE A 234 0.72 -1.58 -9.15
C PHE A 234 1.35 -0.28 -8.67
N ASN A 235 2.61 -0.33 -8.22
CA ASN A 235 3.30 0.82 -7.63
C ASN A 235 3.48 1.99 -8.60
N LYS A 236 3.57 1.70 -9.91
CA LYS A 236 3.56 2.74 -10.95
C LYS A 236 2.29 3.59 -10.85
N TYR A 237 1.13 2.97 -10.69
CA TYR A 237 -0.14 3.68 -10.67
C TYR A 237 -0.34 4.40 -9.34
N ASP A 238 -0.20 3.70 -8.21
CA ASP A 238 -0.28 4.29 -6.87
C ASP A 238 0.56 5.57 -6.74
N LEU A 239 1.81 5.55 -7.23
CA LEU A 239 2.66 6.73 -7.14
C LEU A 239 2.29 7.82 -8.15
N TYR A 240 2.14 7.46 -9.42
CA TYR A 240 2.17 8.44 -10.50
C TYR A 240 0.80 8.92 -10.96
N SER A 241 -0.30 8.21 -10.63
CA SER A 241 -1.65 8.65 -11.00
C SER A 241 -2.17 9.83 -10.18
N LYS A 242 -1.47 10.20 -9.10
CA LYS A 242 -1.79 11.33 -8.23
C LYS A 242 -1.89 12.62 -9.03
N SER A 243 -3.09 13.17 -9.10
CA SER A 243 -3.42 14.29 -10.00
C SER A 243 -4.36 15.29 -9.35
N LYS A 244 -4.37 16.52 -9.85
CA LYS A 244 -5.40 17.53 -9.53
C LYS A 244 -6.70 17.32 -10.31
N VAL A 245 -6.68 16.48 -11.33
CA VAL A 245 -7.88 16.14 -12.11
C VAL A 245 -8.68 15.11 -11.32
N ARG A 246 -9.87 15.50 -10.90
CA ARG A 246 -10.78 14.65 -10.14
C ARG A 246 -11.52 13.66 -11.03
N ILE A 247 -11.83 12.50 -10.47
CA ILE A 247 -12.68 11.50 -11.10
C ILE A 247 -14.13 11.78 -10.71
N ASP A 248 -15.06 11.68 -11.67
CA ASP A 248 -16.49 11.75 -11.35
C ASP A 248 -16.91 10.48 -10.61
N VAL A 249 -16.99 10.59 -9.28
CA VAL A 249 -17.32 9.50 -8.37
C VAL A 249 -18.64 8.84 -8.76
N GLU A 250 -19.67 9.62 -9.11
CA GLU A 250 -21.01 9.08 -9.43
C GLU A 250 -21.02 8.34 -10.76
N GLU A 251 -20.21 8.78 -11.73
CA GLU A 251 -20.05 8.10 -13.02
C GLU A 251 -19.41 6.70 -12.84
N VAL A 252 -18.35 6.60 -12.04
CA VAL A 252 -17.56 5.36 -11.91
C VAL A 252 -18.05 4.42 -10.80
N ARG A 253 -18.80 4.94 -9.83
CA ARG A 253 -19.30 4.17 -8.67
C ARG A 253 -20.02 2.87 -9.04
N PRO A 254 -20.95 2.82 -10.02
CA PRO A 254 -21.63 1.57 -10.38
C PRO A 254 -20.67 0.46 -10.82
N TYR A 255 -19.60 0.84 -11.53
CA TYR A 255 -18.57 -0.11 -11.96
C TYR A 255 -17.83 -0.71 -10.76
N TYR A 256 -17.34 0.13 -9.86
CA TYR A 256 -16.58 -0.34 -8.70
C TYR A 256 -17.43 -1.10 -7.67
N LEU A 257 -18.70 -0.73 -7.49
CA LEU A 257 -19.63 -1.53 -6.68
C LEU A 257 -19.80 -2.94 -7.25
N SER A 258 -19.85 -3.10 -8.57
CA SER A 258 -19.93 -4.43 -9.18
C SER A 258 -18.68 -5.28 -8.95
N LEU A 259 -17.49 -4.66 -8.91
CA LEU A 259 -16.25 -5.36 -8.57
C LEU A 259 -16.22 -5.75 -7.08
N ILE A 260 -16.66 -4.85 -6.20
CA ILE A 260 -16.78 -5.12 -4.77
C ILE A 260 -17.69 -6.32 -4.55
N GLU A 261 -18.87 -6.36 -5.17
CA GLU A 261 -19.81 -7.48 -5.08
C GLU A 261 -19.22 -8.80 -5.63
N LYS A 262 -18.42 -8.72 -6.69
CA LYS A 262 -17.72 -9.88 -7.27
C LYS A 262 -16.70 -10.50 -6.31
N TYR A 263 -15.95 -9.66 -5.59
CA TYR A 263 -14.75 -10.08 -4.85
C TYR A 263 -14.91 -10.16 -3.33
N PHE A 264 -15.96 -9.54 -2.78
CA PHE A 264 -16.17 -9.45 -1.34
C PHE A 264 -17.64 -9.69 -0.96
N PRO A 265 -17.90 -10.15 0.28
CA PRO A 265 -19.23 -10.05 0.87
C PRO A 265 -19.71 -8.60 0.93
N ALA A 266 -21.03 -8.38 0.95
CA ALA A 266 -21.61 -7.04 0.99
C ALA A 266 -21.20 -6.21 2.23
N LYS A 267 -20.98 -6.89 3.36
CA LYS A 267 -20.54 -6.30 4.63
C LYS A 267 -19.31 -7.05 5.11
N LEU A 268 -18.31 -6.30 5.55
CA LEU A 268 -17.04 -6.80 6.03
C LEU A 268 -16.90 -6.43 7.51
N LYS A 269 -16.19 -7.29 8.23
CA LYS A 269 -15.68 -7.01 9.56
C LYS A 269 -14.38 -6.25 9.46
N TRP A 270 -14.28 -5.13 10.19
CA TRP A 270 -13.10 -4.29 10.29
C TRP A 270 -12.67 -4.19 11.74
#